data_AF-A0A964F1S1-F1
#
_entry.id   AF-A0A964F1S1-F1
#
_cell.length_a   1.000
_cell.length_b   1.000
_cell.length_c   1.000
_cell.angle_alpha   90.00
_cell.angle_beta   90.00
_cell.angle_gamma   90.00
#
_symmetry.space_group_name_H-M   'P 1'
#
loop_
_entity.id
_entity.type
_entity.pdbx_description
1 polymer ?
#
loop_
_entity_poly.entity_id
_entity_poly.type
_entity_poly.pdbx_seq_one_letter_code
_entity_poly.pdbx_strand_id
1 'polypeptide(L)'
;MNAQQAPIHEPSDEVLMARVRQDDRVAYEQLFARWRQPLYRYLHRRTGSASLADDAFQETWLKVYKHRARFDPARRFKPWLYRIATNGGL
;
A
#
# COMPACT_ATOMS: atom_id res chain seq x y z
N MET A 1 31.28 -16.58 -19.69
CA MET A 1 30.51 -15.33 -19.86
C MET A 1 29.58 -15.19 -18.65
N ASN A 2 30.08 -14.63 -17.55
CA ASN A 2 29.33 -14.52 -16.29
C ASN A 2 28.40 -13.31 -16.38
N ALA A 3 27.13 -13.56 -16.68
CA ALA A 3 26.07 -12.59 -16.50
C ALA A 3 26.08 -12.18 -15.03
N GLN A 4 26.59 -10.99 -14.74
CA GLN A 4 26.44 -10.36 -13.43
C GLN A 4 24.94 -10.20 -13.18
N GLN A 5 24.38 -11.07 -12.34
CA GLN A 5 23.10 -10.83 -11.73
C GLN A 5 23.26 -9.60 -10.85
N ALA A 6 22.88 -8.43 -11.37
CA ALA A 6 22.73 -7.24 -10.55
C ALA A 6 21.76 -7.59 -9.41
N PRO A 7 22.03 -7.18 -8.16
CA PRO A 7 21.14 -7.48 -7.05
C PRO A 7 19.75 -6.95 -7.40
N ILE A 8 18.76 -7.84 -7.44
CA ILE A 8 17.36 -7.51 -7.69
C ILE A 8 16.87 -6.81 -6.42
N HIS A 9 17.23 -5.54 -6.25
CA HIS A 9 16.72 -4.74 -5.15
C HIS A 9 15.24 -4.51 -5.40
N GLU A 10 14.40 -5.17 -4.60
CA GLU A 10 12.96 -4.94 -4.65
C GLU A 10 12.70 -3.44 -4.41
N PRO A 11 11.92 -2.77 -5.27
CA PRO A 11 11.68 -1.34 -5.16
C PRO A 11 11.10 -0.98 -3.79
N SER A 12 11.45 0.21 -3.30
CA SER A 12 10.83 0.73 -2.08
C SER A 12 9.35 1.02 -2.29
N ASP A 13 8.60 1.13 -1.20
CA ASP A 13 7.18 1.43 -1.25
C ASP A 13 6.91 2.80 -1.89
N GLU A 14 7.79 3.78 -1.66
CA GLU A 14 7.71 5.11 -2.27
C GLU A 14 7.90 5.06 -3.79
N VAL A 15 8.83 4.22 -4.27
CA VAL A 15 9.06 4.02 -5.71
C VAL A 15 7.86 3.33 -6.35
N LEU A 16 7.33 2.28 -5.72
CA LEU A 16 6.12 1.61 -6.19
C LEU A 16 4.94 2.58 -6.22
N MET A 17 4.75 3.39 -5.17
CA MET A 17 3.65 4.33 -5.11
C MET A 17 3.80 5.44 -6.16
N ALA A 18 5.03 5.88 -6.46
CA ALA A 18 5.30 6.81 -7.55
C ALA A 18 4.90 6.24 -8.92
N ARG A 19 5.06 4.93 -9.14
CA ARG A 19 4.55 4.24 -10.34
C ARG A 19 3.02 4.13 -10.33
N VAL A 20 2.42 3.80 -9.18
CA VAL A 20 0.96 3.78 -9.02
C VAL A 20 0.33 5.14 -9.36
N ARG A 21 1.00 6.26 -9.06
CA ARG A 21 0.55 7.61 -9.49
C ARG A 21 0.34 7.73 -11.01
N GLN A 22 1.08 6.93 -11.78
CA GLN A 22 1.02 6.86 -13.24
C GLN A 22 0.17 5.68 -13.73
N ASP A 23 -0.77 5.20 -12.92
CA ASP A 23 -1.69 4.10 -13.24
C ASP A 23 -1.03 2.73 -13.48
N ASP A 24 0.20 2.54 -12.96
CA ASP A 24 0.88 1.25 -13.00
C ASP A 24 0.20 0.22 -12.07
N ARG A 25 -0.55 -0.70 -12.66
CA ARG A 25 -1.26 -1.77 -11.95
C ARG A 25 -0.34 -2.79 -11.31
N VAL A 26 0.81 -3.08 -11.93
CA VAL A 26 1.78 -4.04 -11.39
C VAL A 26 2.39 -3.49 -10.10
N ALA A 27 2.72 -2.20 -10.07
CA ALA A 27 3.21 -1.56 -8.86
C ALA A 27 2.16 -1.53 -7.73
N TYR A 28 0.88 -1.37 -8.10
CA TYR A 28 -0.23 -1.41 -7.15
C TYR A 28 -0.40 -2.80 -6.53
N GLU A 29 -0.35 -3.86 -7.34
CA GLU A 29 -0.43 -5.25 -6.88
C GLU A 29 0.75 -5.61 -5.96
N GLN A 30 1.97 -5.13 -6.28
CA GLN A 30 3.14 -5.34 -5.42
C GLN A 30 2.97 -4.66 -4.05
N LEU A 31 2.51 -3.40 -4.02
CA LEU A 31 2.19 -2.72 -2.77
C LEU A 31 1.09 -3.45 -2.00
N PHE A 32 0.03 -3.87 -2.69
CA PHE A 32 -1.08 -4.61 -2.10
C PHE A 32 -0.60 -5.88 -1.42
N ALA A 33 0.19 -6.71 -2.12
CA ALA A 33 0.72 -7.94 -1.60
C ALA A 33 1.64 -7.71 -0.38
N ARG A 34 2.56 -6.74 -0.48
CA ARG A 34 3.50 -6.39 0.60
C ARG A 34 2.78 -5.91 1.86
N TRP A 35 1.71 -5.14 1.70
CA TRP A 35 0.98 -4.54 2.82
C TRP A 35 -0.25 -5.31 3.27
N ARG A 36 -0.64 -6.38 2.58
CA ARG A 36 -1.81 -7.21 2.92
C ARG A 36 -1.81 -7.60 4.39
N GLN A 37 -0.75 -8.27 4.85
CA GLN A 37 -0.71 -8.79 6.22
C GLN A 37 -0.45 -7.71 7.28
N PRO A 38 0.51 -6.76 7.12
CA PRO A 38 0.74 -5.72 8.11
C PRO A 38 -0.45 -4.78 8.30
N LEU A 39 -1.13 -4.40 7.22
CA LEU A 39 -2.30 -3.52 7.30
C LEU A 39 -3.51 -4.25 7.88
N TYR A 40 -3.79 -5.48 7.40
CA TYR A 40 -4.91 -6.26 7.92
C TYR A 40 -4.80 -6.52 9.43
N ARG A 41 -3.60 -6.88 9.92
CA ARG A 41 -3.37 -7.06 11.37
C ARG A 41 -3.65 -5.78 12.17
N TYR A 42 -3.27 -4.62 11.63
CA TYR A 42 -3.56 -3.34 12.27
C TYR A 42 -5.07 -3.06 12.32
N LEU A 43 -5.76 -3.24 11.19
CA LEU A 43 -7.20 -3.04 11.09
C LEU A 43 -7.97 -4.00 12.01
N HIS A 44 -7.64 -5.28 11.98
CA HIS A 44 -8.26 -6.29 12.84
C HIS A 44 -8.08 -5.98 14.34
N ARG A 45 -6.89 -5.52 14.75
CA ARG A 45 -6.66 -5.09 16.14
C ARG A 45 -7.50 -3.87 16.52
N ARG A 46 -7.80 -3.00 15.56
CA ARG A 46 -8.57 -1.78 15.78
C ARG A 46 -10.08 -2.03 15.77
N THR A 47 -10.57 -2.89 14.89
CA THR A 47 -12.00 -3.19 14.73
C THR A 47 -12.49 -4.27 15.69
N GLY A 48 -11.60 -5.18 16.11
CA GLY A 48 -11.97 -6.37 16.89
C GLY A 48 -12.81 -7.40 16.12
N SER A 49 -13.03 -7.19 14.83
CA SER A 49 -13.86 -8.02 13.96
C SER A 49 -13.16 -8.25 12.62
N ALA A 50 -13.13 -9.51 12.18
CA ALA A 50 -12.57 -9.90 10.89
C ALA A 50 -13.35 -9.28 9.72
N SER A 51 -14.69 -9.27 9.77
CA SER A 51 -15.52 -8.69 8.70
C SER A 51 -15.27 -7.19 8.54
N LEU A 52 -15.27 -6.44 9.65
CA LEU A 52 -14.97 -5.01 9.62
C LEU A 52 -13.53 -4.73 9.19
N ALA A 53 -12.59 -5.64 9.50
CA ALA A 53 -11.21 -5.50 9.05
C ALA A 53 -11.07 -5.74 7.54
N ASP A 54 -11.79 -6.71 6.97
CA ASP A 54 -11.84 -6.96 5.52
C ASP A 54 -12.43 -5.76 4.78
N ASP A 55 -13.57 -5.24 5.25
CA ASP A 55 -14.23 -4.07 4.66
C ASP A 55 -13.30 -2.84 4.71
N ALA A 56 -12.70 -2.55 5.87
CA ALA A 56 -11.78 -1.44 6.02
C ALA A 56 -10.51 -1.62 5.17
N PHE A 57 -10.03 -2.85 5.01
CA PHE A 57 -8.87 -3.16 4.18
C PHE A 57 -9.17 -2.88 2.70
N GLN A 58 -10.30 -3.38 2.20
CA GLN A 58 -10.74 -3.11 0.83
C GLN A 58 -10.95 -1.61 0.59
N GLU A 59 -11.65 -0.93 1.49
CA GLU A 59 -11.91 0.51 1.38
C GLU A 59 -10.60 1.32 1.39
N THR A 60 -9.63 0.93 2.22
CA THR A 60 -8.30 1.57 2.27
C THR A 60 -7.62 1.50 0.91
N TRP A 61 -7.61 0.34 0.27
CA TRP A 61 -6.95 0.15 -1.03
C TRP A 61 -7.65 0.89 -2.16
N LEU A 62 -8.99 0.92 -2.16
CA LEU A 62 -9.76 1.78 -3.06
C LEU A 62 -9.39 3.26 -2.89
N LYS A 63 -9.23 3.72 -1.64
CA LYS A 63 -8.80 5.10 -1.34
C LYS A 63 -7.35 5.37 -1.72
N VAL A 64 -6.44 4.42 -1.52
CA VAL A 64 -5.05 4.52 -2.00
C VAL A 64 -5.03 4.77 -3.50
N TYR A 65 -5.78 3.97 -4.28
CA TYR A 65 -5.86 4.18 -5.72
C TYR A 65 -6.55 5.51 -6.06
N LYS A 66 -7.68 5.84 -5.44
CA LYS A 66 -8.41 7.10 -5.67
C LYS A 66 -7.56 8.34 -5.40
N HIS A 67 -6.73 8.30 -4.35
CA HIS A 67 -5.89 9.42 -3.93
C HIS A 67 -4.45 9.33 -4.43
N ARG A 68 -4.12 8.35 -5.29
CA ARG A 68 -2.76 8.07 -5.74
C ARG A 68 -2.03 9.32 -6.21
N ALA A 69 -2.65 10.13 -7.08
CA ALA A 69 -2.05 11.33 -7.65
C ALA A 69 -1.56 12.36 -6.60
N ARG A 70 -2.18 12.38 -5.41
CA ARG A 70 -1.87 13.29 -4.30
C ARG A 70 -0.71 12.81 -3.41
N PHE A 71 -0.22 11.58 -3.60
CA PHE A 71 0.93 11.10 -2.87
C PHE A 71 2.19 11.88 -3.29
N ASP A 72 2.95 12.33 -2.30
CA ASP A 72 4.25 12.98 -2.48
C ASP A 72 5.35 11.92 -2.31
N PRO A 73 6.08 11.55 -3.39
CA PRO A 73 7.13 10.53 -3.33
C PRO A 73 8.30 10.86 -2.40
N ALA A 74 8.46 12.14 -2.00
CA ALA A 74 9.45 12.53 -0.99
C ALA A 74 9.01 12.14 0.44
N ARG A 75 7.75 11.75 0.64
CA ARG A 75 7.22 11.32 1.93
C ARG A 75 7.17 9.80 2.03
N ARG A 76 7.27 9.31 3.27
CA ARG A 76 7.15 7.88 3.55
C ARG A 76 5.75 7.37 3.24
N PHE A 77 5.66 6.22 2.57
CA PHE A 77 4.41 5.58 2.20
C PHE A 77 3.64 5.06 3.43
N LYS A 78 4.33 4.39 4.35
CA LYS A 78 3.71 3.75 5.53
C LYS A 78 2.79 4.71 6.34
N PRO A 79 3.23 5.90 6.80
CA PRO A 79 2.35 6.81 7.54
C PRO A 79 1.16 7.33 6.70
N TRP A 80 1.37 7.51 5.40
CA TRP A 80 0.30 7.92 4.49
C TRP A 80 -0.76 6.83 4.32
N LEU A 81 -0.34 5.58 4.15
CA LEU A 81 -1.23 4.41 4.09
C LEU A 81 -2.07 4.30 5.37
N TYR A 82 -1.44 4.35 6.54
CA TYR A 82 -2.19 4.29 7.80
C TYR A 82 -3.15 5.46 7.97
N ARG A 83 -2.78 6.68 7.55
CA ARG A 83 -3.71 7.82 7.55
C ARG A 83 -4.94 7.58 6.68
N ILE A 84 -4.78 6.96 5.51
CA ILE A 84 -5.92 6.57 4.67
C ILE A 84 -6.80 5.56 5.40
N ALA A 85 -6.17 4.54 5.99
CA ALA A 85 -6.86 3.50 6.74
C ALA A 85 -7.61 4.02 7.97
N THR A 86 -7.15 5.13 8.58
CA THR A 86 -7.80 5.75 9.74
C THR A 86 -8.85 6.80 9.39
N ASN A 87 -8.76 7.42 8.22
CA ASN A 87 -9.65 8.50 7.79
C ASN A 87 -10.88 7.98 7.01
N GLY A 88 -10.98 6.66 6.79
CA GLY A 88 -12.24 6.01 6.50
C GLY A 88 -13.01 5.81 7.78
N GLY A 89 -14.20 6.42 7.88
CA GLY A 89 -15.06 6.30 9.04
C GLY A 89 -15.22 4.84 9.43
N LEU A 90 -14.58 4.48 10.54
CA LEU A 90 -15.13 3.51 11.47
C LEU A 90 -16.17 4.23 12.31
#